data_AF-A0A246HM88-F1
#
_entry.id   AF-A0A246HM88-F1
#
_cell.length_a   1.000
_cell.length_b   1.000
_cell.length_c   1.000
_cell.angle_alpha   90.00
_cell.angle_beta   90.00
_cell.angle_gamma   90.00
#
_symmetry.space_group_name_H-M   'P 1'
#
loop_
_entity.id
_entity.type
_entity.pdbx_description
1 polymer ?
#
loop_
_entity_poly.entity_id
_entity_poly.type
_entity_poly.pdbx_seq_one_letter_code
_entity_poly.pdbx_strand_id
1 'polypeptide(L)'
;MNKTILAFPLLLAAVFASPAASADTADGKRATVQECRAYWNISPAASSQRCVVQTISPYGADGCTITANCPYNGQWITSGATVTDKWELGRLKNCSGWLGTNC
;
A
#
# COMPACT_ATOMS: atom_id res chain seq x y z
N MET A 1 -22.72 56.41 -21.60
CA MET A 1 -22.55 55.31 -22.57
C MET A 1 -21.94 54.12 -21.84
N ASN A 2 -22.60 52.97 -21.97
CA ASN A 2 -22.28 51.66 -21.40
C ASN A 2 -20.82 51.24 -21.57
N LYS A 3 -20.32 50.44 -20.61
CA LYS A 3 -19.85 49.07 -20.91
C LYS A 3 -19.64 48.27 -19.63
N THR A 4 -20.65 47.45 -19.33
CA THR A 4 -20.59 46.28 -18.46
C THR A 4 -19.54 45.30 -19.00
N ILE A 5 -18.57 44.91 -18.19
CA ILE A 5 -17.71 43.74 -18.47
C ILE A 5 -18.06 42.68 -17.44
N LEU A 6 -18.83 41.70 -17.88
CA LEU A 6 -19.04 40.43 -17.22
C LEU A 6 -17.72 39.64 -17.31
N ALA A 7 -17.01 39.52 -16.20
CA ALA A 7 -15.88 38.60 -16.10
C ALA A 7 -16.40 37.20 -15.73
N PHE A 8 -16.11 36.28 -16.63
CA PHE A 8 -16.40 34.84 -16.60
C PHE A 8 -16.07 34.18 -15.25
N PRO A 9 -16.93 33.29 -14.72
CA PRO A 9 -16.54 32.40 -13.64
C PRO A 9 -15.51 31.39 -14.20
N LEU A 10 -14.28 31.41 -13.67
CA LEU A 10 -13.31 30.34 -13.88
C LEU A 10 -13.88 29.06 -13.24
N LEU A 11 -14.41 28.18 -14.10
CA LEU A 11 -14.66 26.78 -13.80
C LEU A 11 -13.32 26.08 -13.56
N LEU A 12 -12.89 25.99 -12.30
CA LEU A 12 -11.81 25.10 -11.91
C LEU A 12 -12.36 23.67 -11.91
N ALA A 13 -12.05 22.94 -12.97
CA ALA A 13 -12.34 21.53 -13.13
C ALA A 13 -11.62 20.71 -12.06
N ALA A 14 -12.36 20.28 -11.03
CA ALA A 14 -11.93 19.21 -10.16
C ALA A 14 -12.00 17.90 -10.95
N VAL A 15 -10.89 17.51 -11.58
CA VAL A 15 -10.68 16.13 -12.03
C VAL A 15 -10.60 15.28 -10.78
N PHE A 16 -11.74 14.72 -10.38
CA PHE A 16 -11.77 13.57 -9.49
C PHE A 16 -11.28 12.37 -10.31
N ALA A 17 -9.97 12.13 -10.28
CA ALA A 17 -9.44 10.81 -10.60
C ALA A 17 -9.86 9.86 -9.47
N SER A 18 -11.08 9.32 -9.57
CA SER A 18 -11.48 8.18 -8.75
C SER A 18 -10.50 7.04 -9.03
N PRO A 19 -9.78 6.50 -8.04
CA PRO A 19 -9.03 5.28 -8.27
C PRO A 19 -10.03 4.22 -8.73
N ALA A 20 -9.76 3.64 -9.89
CA ALA A 20 -10.55 2.54 -10.44
C ALA A 20 -10.66 1.45 -9.36
N ALA A 21 -11.84 1.34 -8.76
CA ALA A 21 -12.21 0.15 -8.00
C ALA A 21 -12.17 -1.00 -9.01
N SER A 22 -11.11 -1.79 -8.95
CA SER A 22 -10.98 -2.97 -9.81
C SER A 22 -12.12 -3.91 -9.48
N ALA A 23 -12.87 -4.24 -10.52
CA ALA A 23 -14.10 -5.00 -10.48
C ALA A 23 -13.96 -6.27 -9.65
N ASP A 24 -14.83 -6.36 -8.66
CA ASP A 24 -14.97 -7.50 -7.79
C ASP A 24 -15.72 -8.59 -8.55
N THR A 25 -15.01 -9.63 -9.02
CA THR A 25 -15.64 -10.83 -9.58
C THR A 25 -15.49 -11.96 -8.57
N ALA A 26 -16.61 -12.42 -8.05
CA ALA A 26 -16.70 -13.52 -7.10
C ALA A 26 -16.42 -14.85 -7.81
N ASP A 27 -15.18 -15.31 -7.76
CA ASP A 27 -14.77 -16.70 -7.97
C ASP A 27 -13.43 -16.88 -7.25
N GLY A 28 -13.40 -17.55 -6.10
CA GLY A 28 -12.18 -17.76 -5.29
C GLY A 28 -11.30 -16.51 -5.12
N LYS A 29 -11.89 -15.40 -4.64
CA LYS A 29 -11.32 -14.04 -4.73
C LYS A 29 -9.84 -14.00 -4.35
N ARG A 30 -9.00 -13.74 -5.36
CA ARG A 30 -7.63 -13.32 -5.17
C ARG A 30 -7.58 -12.17 -4.17
N ALA A 31 -6.67 -12.24 -3.20
CA ALA A 31 -6.41 -11.14 -2.28
C ALA A 31 -6.32 -9.84 -3.07
N THR A 32 -6.92 -8.78 -2.56
CA THR A 32 -6.83 -7.45 -3.16
C THR A 32 -5.61 -6.72 -2.62
N VAL A 33 -5.12 -5.72 -3.35
CA VAL A 33 -4.07 -4.82 -2.83
C VAL A 33 -4.51 -4.17 -1.50
N GLN A 34 -5.79 -3.87 -1.36
CA GLN A 34 -6.36 -3.25 -0.16
C GLN A 34 -6.31 -4.20 1.04
N GLU A 35 -6.66 -5.48 0.86
CA GLU A 35 -6.51 -6.50 1.91
C GLU A 35 -5.05 -6.67 2.31
N CYS A 36 -4.13 -6.83 1.35
CA CYS A 36 -2.70 -6.92 1.64
C CYS A 36 -2.21 -5.71 2.44
N ARG A 37 -2.66 -4.49 2.09
CA ARG A 37 -2.30 -3.26 2.83
C ARG A 37 -2.90 -3.23 4.23
N ALA A 38 -4.13 -3.71 4.41
CA ALA A 38 -4.77 -3.78 5.72
C ALA A 38 -3.96 -4.69 6.66
N TYR A 39 -3.56 -5.88 6.20
CA TYR A 39 -2.71 -6.79 6.98
C TYR A 39 -1.30 -6.22 7.20
N TRP A 40 -0.71 -5.54 6.22
CA TRP A 40 0.58 -4.85 6.42
C TRP A 40 0.50 -3.80 7.53
N ASN A 41 -0.52 -2.95 7.51
CA ASN A 41 -0.62 -1.83 8.43
C ASN A 41 -0.72 -2.26 9.91
N ILE A 42 -1.25 -3.46 10.18
CA ILE A 42 -1.31 -4.02 11.54
C ILE A 42 -0.04 -4.81 11.91
N SER A 43 0.87 -5.05 10.97
CA SER A 43 2.12 -5.76 11.24
C SER A 43 3.03 -4.98 12.21
N PRO A 44 3.81 -5.66 13.06
CA PRO A 44 4.85 -4.99 13.85
C PRO A 44 5.85 -4.22 12.99
N ALA A 45 6.20 -4.74 11.81
CA ALA A 45 7.09 -4.09 10.85
C ALA A 45 6.60 -2.68 10.48
N ALA A 46 5.32 -2.53 10.14
CA ALA A 46 4.72 -1.25 9.78
C ALA A 46 4.44 -0.36 11.00
N SER A 47 3.73 -0.91 12.00
CA SER A 47 3.15 -0.14 13.10
C SER A 47 4.21 0.35 14.11
N SER A 48 5.13 -0.54 14.49
CA SER A 48 6.03 -0.32 15.63
C SER A 48 7.47 -0.11 15.18
N GLN A 49 7.91 -0.85 14.16
CA GLN A 49 9.29 -0.82 13.66
C GLN A 49 9.47 0.12 12.46
N ARG A 50 8.40 0.83 12.06
CA ARG A 50 8.40 1.95 11.12
C ARG A 50 8.95 1.61 9.72
N CYS A 51 8.84 0.36 9.27
CA CYS A 51 9.13 0.02 7.88
C CYS A 51 8.15 0.74 6.94
N VAL A 52 8.66 1.23 5.81
CA VAL A 52 7.88 1.95 4.80
C VAL A 52 7.70 1.04 3.58
N VAL A 53 6.46 0.68 3.28
CA VAL A 53 6.14 -0.14 2.11
C VAL A 53 6.53 0.58 0.81
N GLN A 54 7.31 -0.10 -0.04
CA GLN A 54 7.66 0.35 -1.39
C GLN A 54 6.71 -0.23 -2.41
N THR A 55 6.44 -1.54 -2.32
CA THR A 55 5.56 -2.25 -3.22
C THR A 55 4.77 -3.27 -2.43
N ILE A 56 3.49 -3.39 -2.74
CA ILE A 56 2.62 -4.44 -2.22
C ILE A 56 1.63 -4.84 -3.29
N SER A 57 1.57 -6.13 -3.57
CA SER A 57 0.73 -6.67 -4.63
C SER A 57 0.22 -8.05 -4.23
N PRO A 58 -1.01 -8.41 -4.60
CA PRO A 58 -1.50 -9.74 -4.33
C PRO A 58 -0.77 -10.79 -5.16
N TYR A 59 -0.58 -11.97 -4.59
CA TYR A 59 0.16 -13.09 -5.14
C TYR A 59 -0.65 -14.38 -4.94
N GLY A 60 -0.90 -15.14 -6.01
CA GLY A 60 -1.78 -16.32 -5.93
C GLY A 60 -3.20 -15.95 -5.49
N ALA A 61 -3.92 -16.91 -4.90
CA ALA A 61 -5.29 -16.70 -4.41
C ALA A 61 -5.32 -15.95 -3.07
N ASP A 62 -4.44 -16.29 -2.12
CA ASP A 62 -4.47 -15.73 -0.75
C ASP A 62 -3.15 -15.12 -0.28
N GLY A 63 -2.16 -15.00 -1.17
CA GLY A 63 -0.85 -14.45 -0.87
C GLY A 63 -0.72 -12.97 -1.21
N CYS A 64 0.34 -12.38 -0.68
CA CYS A 64 0.76 -11.03 -0.97
C CYS A 64 2.29 -11.02 -1.12
N THR A 65 2.78 -10.28 -2.11
CA THR A 65 4.18 -9.90 -2.22
C THR A 65 4.36 -8.50 -1.66
N ILE A 66 5.38 -8.31 -0.82
CA ILE A 66 5.72 -7.02 -0.25
C ILE A 66 7.22 -6.75 -0.31
N THR A 67 7.58 -5.52 -0.62
CA THR A 67 8.92 -4.96 -0.46
C THR A 67 8.80 -3.70 0.38
N ALA A 68 9.63 -3.55 1.41
CA ALA A 68 9.62 -2.38 2.28
C ALA A 68 11.05 -1.88 2.55
N ASN A 69 11.16 -0.60 2.88
CA ASN A 69 12.39 -0.02 3.43
C ASN A 69 12.28 -0.07 4.96
N CYS A 70 13.22 -0.75 5.61
CA CYS A 70 13.23 -0.96 7.05
C CYS A 70 14.48 -0.35 7.69
N PRO A 71 14.39 0.24 8.89
CA PRO A 71 15.54 0.78 9.58
C PRO A 71 16.43 -0.35 10.13
N TYR A 72 17.74 -0.25 9.95
CA TYR A 72 18.74 -1.13 10.54
C TYR A 72 20.04 -0.36 10.79
N ASN A 73 20.54 -0.35 12.02
CA ASN A 73 21.78 0.33 12.42
C ASN A 73 21.89 1.78 11.90
N GLY A 74 20.79 2.54 11.96
CA GLY A 74 20.73 3.94 11.50
C GLY A 74 20.60 4.13 9.99
N GLN A 75 20.51 3.05 9.22
CA GLN A 75 20.32 3.08 7.76
C GLN A 75 18.95 2.54 7.37
N TRP A 76 18.45 2.94 6.20
CA TRP A 76 17.26 2.36 5.59
C TRP A 76 17.68 1.29 4.59
N ILE A 77 17.24 0.06 4.80
CA ILE A 77 17.55 -1.10 3.94
C ILE A 77 16.27 -1.58 3.27
N THR A 78 16.34 -1.86 1.97
CA THR A 78 15.27 -2.51 1.23
C THR A 78 15.24 -4.00 1.56
N SER A 79 14.12 -4.50 2.08
CA SER A 79 13.96 -5.86 2.60
C SER A 79 14.07 -6.99 1.58
N GLY A 80 14.13 -6.66 0.29
CA GLY A 80 13.81 -7.60 -0.78
C GLY A 80 12.32 -7.94 -0.84
N ALA A 81 11.92 -8.69 -1.87
CA ALA A 81 10.55 -9.12 -2.05
C ALA A 81 10.24 -10.30 -1.12
N THR A 82 9.25 -10.13 -0.25
CA THR A 82 8.73 -11.16 0.66
C THR A 82 7.38 -11.63 0.14
N VAL A 83 7.24 -12.93 -0.09
CA VAL A 83 5.96 -13.56 -0.46
C VAL A 83 5.46 -14.34 0.75
N THR A 84 4.24 -14.05 1.18
CA THR A 84 3.63 -14.69 2.34
C THR A 84 2.12 -14.67 2.19
N ASP A 85 1.42 -15.50 2.96
CA ASP A 85 -0.03 -15.47 2.98
C ASP A 85 -0.54 -14.14 3.58
N LYS A 86 -1.70 -13.67 3.12
CA LYS A 86 -2.27 -12.39 3.59
C LYS A 86 -2.42 -12.33 5.11
N TRP A 87 -2.80 -13.45 5.73
CA TRP A 87 -2.98 -13.57 7.19
C TRP A 87 -1.65 -13.56 7.97
N GLU A 88 -0.55 -13.99 7.35
CA GLU A 88 0.80 -13.94 7.93
C GLU A 88 1.43 -12.55 7.80
N LEU A 89 0.97 -11.75 6.85
CA LEU A 89 1.50 -10.41 6.60
C LEU A 89 1.36 -9.50 7.83
N GLY A 90 0.27 -9.66 8.61
CA GLY A 90 0.06 -8.99 9.90
C GLY A 90 1.00 -9.44 11.02
N ARG A 91 1.83 -10.47 10.80
CA ARG A 91 2.82 -10.97 11.75
C ARG A 91 4.25 -10.58 11.37
N LEU A 92 4.46 -9.95 10.21
CA LEU A 92 5.77 -9.56 9.74
C LEU A 92 6.44 -8.54 10.67
N LYS A 93 7.72 -8.75 10.90
CA LYS A 93 8.61 -7.90 11.69
C LYS A 93 9.82 -7.52 10.84
N ASN A 94 10.42 -6.40 11.19
CA ASN A 94 11.77 -6.04 10.75
C ASN A 94 12.78 -6.90 11.51
N CYS A 95 13.42 -7.80 10.78
CA CYS A 95 14.44 -8.71 11.26
C CYS A 95 15.83 -8.17 10.87
N SER A 96 16.24 -6.99 11.33
CA SER A 96 17.54 -6.41 10.95
C SER A 96 17.67 -6.07 9.46
N GLY A 97 16.62 -5.46 8.88
CA GLY A 97 16.61 -4.96 7.50
C GLY A 97 15.85 -5.83 6.50
N TRP A 98 15.47 -7.07 6.87
CA TRP A 98 14.59 -7.94 6.09
C TRP A 98 13.25 -8.18 6.80
N LEU A 99 12.24 -8.65 6.08
CA LEU A 99 10.91 -8.94 6.64
C LEU A 99 10.78 -10.43 6.98
N GLY A 100 10.35 -10.75 8.20
CA GLY A 100 10.13 -12.13 8.61
C GLY A 100 9.14 -12.25 9.78
N THR A 101 8.61 -13.45 9.99
CA THR A 101 7.70 -13.75 11.11
C THR A 101 8.44 -14.28 12.34
N ASN A 102 9.67 -14.78 12.16
CA ASN A 102 10.56 -15.26 13.22
C ASN A 102 11.96 -14.67 13.05
N CYS A 103 12.27 -13.79 13.99
CA CYS A 103 13.55 -13.22 14.32
C CYS A 103 13.50 -12.90 15.84
#